data_AF-A0A3S0I0D5-F1
#
_entry.id   AF-A0A3S0I0D5-F1
#
_cell.length_a   1.000
_cell.length_b   1.000
_cell.length_c   1.000
_cell.angle_alpha   90.00
_cell.angle_beta   90.00
_cell.angle_gamma   90.00
#
_symmetry.space_group_name_H-M   'P 1'
#
loop_
_entity.id
_entity.type
_entity.pdbx_description
1 polymer ?
#
loop_
_entity_poly.entity_id
_entity_poly.type
_entity_poly.pdbx_seq_one_letter_code
_entity_poly.pdbx_strand_id
1 'polypeptide(L)'
;MTPITQPSRSVFDTSPENLRPFLEGLAARVAAGSNWMVRKKTLCDLLLGLDAFFALPESERLAMLDTVAAPDDTGAEGDTPAANAPEDDGPEDGRADFREVLPIYVGAILEQLAEKSISSPEQAMIYMLSIHPEHHGAAEAWMLANPRHGKAVRKLIRTDRRYRQLMERLTPKDLDQDTAIA
;
A
#
# COMPACT_ATOMS: atom_id res chain seq x y z
N MET A 1 -4.20 7.73 -23.87
CA MET A 1 -3.26 7.08 -22.93
C MET A 1 -2.23 8.13 -22.55
N THR A 2 -1.88 8.25 -21.28
CA THR A 2 -0.96 9.28 -20.79
C THR A 2 0.37 8.60 -20.44
N PRO A 3 1.51 9.03 -21.00
CA PRO A 3 2.79 8.40 -20.71
C PRO A 3 3.16 8.53 -19.23
N ILE A 4 3.87 7.54 -18.71
CA ILE A 4 4.44 7.56 -17.35
C ILE A 4 5.92 7.90 -17.47
N THR A 5 6.32 9.00 -16.85
CA THR A 5 7.73 9.37 -16.74
C THR A 5 8.40 8.47 -15.71
N GLN A 6 9.59 7.98 -16.04
CA GLN A 6 10.39 7.22 -15.09
C GLN A 6 10.78 8.10 -13.89
N PRO A 7 10.67 7.60 -12.65
CA PRO A 7 11.12 8.35 -11.48
C PRO A 7 12.59 8.74 -11.59
N SER A 8 12.89 10.01 -11.29
CA SER A 8 14.25 10.54 -11.25
C SER A 8 15.10 9.96 -10.13
N ARG A 9 14.45 9.46 -9.06
CA ARG A 9 15.07 8.79 -7.92
C ARG A 9 14.28 7.53 -7.59
N SER A 10 14.96 6.39 -7.58
CA SER A 10 14.35 5.10 -7.24
C SER A 10 14.16 4.94 -5.74
N VAL A 11 13.04 4.33 -5.33
CA VAL A 11 12.83 3.85 -3.97
C VAL A 11 13.92 2.85 -3.59
N PHE A 12 14.32 1.97 -4.50
CA PHE A 12 15.30 0.92 -4.23
C PHE A 12 16.67 1.50 -3.89
N ASP A 13 17.10 2.58 -4.56
CA ASP A 13 18.37 3.25 -4.27
C ASP A 13 18.42 3.82 -2.85
N THR A 14 17.27 4.29 -2.36
CA THR A 14 17.13 4.94 -1.04
C THR A 14 16.71 4.01 0.09
N SER A 15 16.24 2.81 -0.24
CA SER A 15 15.76 1.84 0.73
C SER A 15 16.93 1.13 1.42
N PRO A 16 16.82 0.86 2.74
CA PRO A 16 17.77 0.02 3.46
C PRO A 16 17.98 -1.33 2.75
N GLU A 17 19.22 -1.84 2.75
CA GLU A 17 19.57 -3.06 2.00
C GLU A 17 18.72 -4.28 2.39
N ASN A 18 18.37 -4.40 3.66
CA ASN A 18 17.52 -5.47 4.18
C ASN A 18 16.04 -5.35 3.76
N LEU A 19 15.56 -4.14 3.41
CA LEU A 19 14.19 -3.92 2.96
C LEU A 19 14.02 -4.23 1.47
N ARG A 20 15.08 -4.12 0.67
CA ARG A 20 15.02 -4.29 -0.80
C ARG A 20 14.44 -5.65 -1.23
N PRO A 21 14.88 -6.81 -0.70
CA PRO A 21 14.33 -8.10 -1.11
C PRO A 21 12.84 -8.23 -0.82
N PHE A 22 12.36 -7.62 0.28
CA PHE A 22 10.95 -7.59 0.61
C PHE A 22 10.14 -6.78 -0.42
N LEU A 23 10.62 -5.58 -0.78
CA LEU A 23 9.99 -4.75 -1.81
C LEU A 23 9.98 -5.43 -3.18
N GLU A 24 11.09 -6.05 -3.56
CA GLU A 24 11.19 -6.84 -4.80
C GLU A 24 10.22 -8.02 -4.80
N GLY A 25 10.07 -8.73 -3.67
CA GLY A 25 9.11 -9.83 -3.52
C GLY A 25 7.66 -9.38 -3.68
N LEU A 26 7.27 -8.26 -3.05
CA LEU A 26 5.95 -7.67 -3.24
C LEU A 26 5.70 -7.30 -4.71
N ALA A 27 6.67 -6.62 -5.32
CA ALA A 27 6.58 -6.20 -6.71
C ALA A 27 6.49 -7.39 -7.68
N ALA A 28 7.30 -8.42 -7.49
CA ALA A 28 7.28 -9.65 -8.27
C ALA A 28 5.92 -10.37 -8.17
N ARG A 29 5.34 -10.43 -6.96
CA ARG A 29 4.02 -11.02 -6.75
C ARG A 29 2.92 -10.27 -7.48
N VAL A 30 2.98 -8.94 -7.51
CA VAL A 30 2.05 -8.13 -8.31
C VAL A 30 2.30 -8.34 -9.80
N ALA A 31 3.56 -8.32 -10.25
CA ALA A 31 3.93 -8.47 -11.67
C ALA A 31 3.52 -9.82 -12.27
N ALA A 32 3.49 -10.89 -11.46
CA ALA A 32 3.05 -12.23 -11.87
C ALA A 32 1.58 -12.29 -12.33
N GLY A 33 0.76 -11.27 -12.03
CA GLY A 33 -0.60 -11.17 -12.53
C GLY A 33 -0.65 -11.09 -14.06
N SER A 34 -1.48 -11.93 -14.69
CA SER A 34 -1.59 -12.08 -16.15
C SER A 34 -2.17 -10.86 -16.88
N ASN A 35 -2.85 -9.97 -16.16
CA ASN A 35 -3.39 -8.72 -16.69
C ASN A 35 -3.59 -7.71 -15.55
N TRP A 36 -3.82 -6.44 -15.91
CA TRP A 36 -3.98 -5.34 -14.94
C TRP A 36 -5.07 -5.60 -13.89
N MET A 37 -6.16 -6.30 -14.23
CA MET A 37 -7.22 -6.61 -13.28
C MET A 37 -6.76 -7.57 -12.18
N VAL A 38 -5.90 -8.54 -12.51
CA VAL A 38 -5.27 -9.43 -11.54
C VAL A 38 -4.24 -8.66 -10.72
N ARG A 39 -3.35 -7.90 -11.38
CA ARG A 39 -2.30 -7.11 -10.72
C ARG A 39 -2.89 -6.12 -9.70
N LYS A 40 -3.92 -5.36 -10.08
CA LYS A 40 -4.57 -4.38 -9.18
C LYS A 40 -5.22 -5.05 -7.97
N LYS A 41 -5.84 -6.24 -8.15
CA LYS A 41 -6.41 -7.00 -7.04
C LYS A 41 -5.31 -7.42 -6.07
N THR A 42 -4.25 -8.07 -6.59
CA THR A 42 -3.11 -8.51 -5.79
C THR A 42 -2.47 -7.33 -5.04
N LEU A 43 -2.26 -6.20 -5.70
CA LEU A 43 -1.71 -4.99 -5.10
C LEU A 43 -2.61 -4.50 -3.95
N CYS A 44 -3.92 -4.36 -4.17
CA CYS A 44 -4.84 -3.92 -3.11
C CYS A 44 -4.87 -4.89 -1.93
N ASP A 45 -4.89 -6.19 -2.19
CA ASP A 45 -4.93 -7.21 -1.14
C ASP A 45 -3.63 -7.19 -0.31
N LEU A 46 -2.48 -6.98 -0.95
CA LEU A 46 -1.19 -6.81 -0.25
C LEU A 46 -1.16 -5.55 0.60
N LEU A 47 -1.57 -4.40 0.05
CA LEU A 47 -1.54 -3.14 0.79
C LEU A 47 -2.50 -3.16 1.99
N LEU A 48 -3.70 -3.75 1.84
CA LEU A 48 -4.64 -3.89 2.94
C LEU A 48 -4.19 -4.94 3.97
N GLY A 49 -3.48 -5.98 3.52
CA GLY A 49 -2.84 -6.94 4.42
C GLY A 49 -1.72 -6.29 5.24
N LEU A 50 -0.91 -5.42 4.62
CA LEU A 50 0.11 -4.63 5.33
C LEU A 50 -0.54 -3.64 6.29
N ASP A 51 -1.60 -2.93 5.88
CA ASP A 51 -2.36 -2.05 6.78
C ASP A 51 -2.85 -2.79 8.03
N ALA A 52 -3.39 -4.00 7.85
CA ALA A 52 -3.80 -4.86 8.96
C ALA A 52 -2.63 -5.31 9.83
N PHE A 53 -1.49 -5.67 9.23
CA PHE A 53 -0.27 -6.06 9.97
C PHE A 53 0.28 -4.91 10.82
N PHE A 54 0.35 -3.69 10.27
CA PHE A 54 0.82 -2.50 10.98
C PHE A 54 -0.13 -2.06 12.10
N ALA A 55 -1.42 -2.40 12.00
CA ALA A 55 -2.40 -2.14 13.05
C ALA A 55 -2.26 -3.05 14.28
N LEU A 56 -1.52 -4.16 14.18
CA LEU A 56 -1.24 -5.06 15.32
C LEU A 56 -0.22 -4.41 16.27
N PRO A 57 -0.28 -4.71 17.59
CA PRO A 57 0.77 -4.37 18.54
C PRO A 57 2.15 -4.89 18.09
N GLU A 58 3.22 -4.22 18.49
CA GLU A 58 4.58 -4.60 18.08
C GLU A 58 4.95 -6.04 18.46
N SER A 59 4.57 -6.48 19.67
CA SER A 59 4.81 -7.84 20.14
C SER A 59 4.16 -8.90 19.24
N GLU A 60 2.93 -8.66 18.79
CA GLU A 60 2.21 -9.55 17.86
C GLU A 60 2.87 -9.55 16.47
N ARG A 61 3.31 -8.38 15.98
CA ARG A 61 4.03 -8.28 14.70
C ARG A 61 5.32 -9.08 14.72
N LEU A 62 6.11 -8.96 15.79
CA LEU A 62 7.36 -9.69 15.96
C LEU A 62 7.13 -11.20 16.03
N ALA A 63 6.11 -11.67 16.75
CA ALA A 63 5.74 -13.09 16.81
C ALA A 63 5.33 -13.65 15.44
N MET A 64 4.60 -12.87 14.62
CA MET A 64 4.26 -13.27 13.25
C MET A 64 5.48 -13.34 12.32
N LEU A 65 6.48 -12.48 12.53
CA LEU A 65 7.72 -12.53 11.74
C LEU A 65 8.61 -13.72 12.14
N ASP A 66 8.65 -14.04 13.44
CA ASP A 66 9.45 -15.17 13.98
C ASP A 66 8.89 -16.52 13.50
N THR A 67 7.56 -16.67 13.47
CA THR A 67 6.89 -17.86 12.94
C THR A 67 7.07 -18.08 11.43
N VAL A 68 7.34 -17.02 10.66
CA VAL A 68 7.63 -17.10 9.21
C VAL A 68 9.13 -17.31 8.93
N ALA A 69 10.01 -16.90 9.84
CA ALA A 69 11.45 -17.09 9.74
C ALA A 69 11.92 -18.49 10.18
N ALA A 70 11.06 -19.27 10.85
CA ALA A 70 11.32 -20.67 11.13
C ALA A 70 11.31 -21.48 9.82
N PRO A 71 12.45 -22.06 9.40
CA PRO A 71 12.48 -22.91 8.21
C PRO A 71 11.60 -24.14 8.47
N ASP A 72 10.83 -24.55 7.46
CA ASP A 72 10.07 -25.81 7.44
C ASP A 72 10.93 -26.96 8.01
N ASP A 73 10.68 -27.30 9.28
CA ASP A 73 11.00 -28.60 9.82
C ASP A 73 9.67 -29.33 10.05
N THR A 74 9.72 -30.58 9.62
CA THR A 74 8.65 -31.54 9.39
C THR A 74 7.58 -31.64 10.48
N GLY A 75 6.38 -32.01 10.04
CA GLY A 75 5.14 -31.79 10.78
C GLY A 75 5.00 -32.51 12.13
N ALA A 76 4.15 -31.92 12.96
CA ALA A 76 3.42 -32.59 14.03
C ALA A 76 2.21 -31.73 14.42
N GLU A 77 1.20 -32.42 14.89
CA GLU A 77 -0.16 -31.96 15.18
C GLU A 77 -0.23 -30.86 16.25
N GLY A 78 -1.43 -30.27 16.33
CA GLY A 78 -1.74 -29.07 17.08
C GLY A 78 -1.24 -29.03 18.51
N ASP A 79 -0.87 -27.81 18.93
CA ASP A 79 -1.31 -27.33 20.21
C ASP A 79 -1.52 -25.82 20.12
N THR A 80 -2.67 -25.37 20.62
CA THR A 80 -3.00 -23.95 20.73
C THR A 80 -2.58 -23.53 22.14
N PRO A 81 -1.59 -22.65 22.36
CA PRO A 81 -1.41 -22.10 23.69
C PRO A 81 -2.45 -21.01 23.91
N ALA A 82 -3.29 -21.28 24.90
CA ALA A 82 -4.34 -20.43 25.40
C ALA A 82 -3.89 -18.98 25.67
N ALA A 83 -4.83 -18.09 25.39
CA ALA A 83 -4.86 -16.70 25.81
C ALA A 83 -4.50 -16.55 27.29
N ASN A 84 -3.44 -15.79 27.57
CA ASN A 84 -3.25 -15.01 28.78
C ASN A 84 -2.30 -13.85 28.43
N ALA A 85 -2.82 -12.84 27.74
CA ALA A 85 -2.16 -11.54 27.69
C ALA A 85 -2.59 -10.76 28.95
N PRO A 86 -1.66 -10.29 29.79
CA PRO A 86 -2.01 -9.37 30.86
C PRO A 86 -2.51 -8.07 30.25
N GLU A 87 -3.65 -7.59 30.72
CA GLU A 87 -4.13 -6.22 30.48
C GLU A 87 -3.12 -5.26 31.12
N ASP A 88 -2.34 -4.57 30.28
CA ASP A 88 -1.45 -3.48 30.70
C ASP A 88 -1.90 -2.17 30.04
N ASP A 89 -2.30 -1.23 30.90
CA ASP A 89 -2.98 0.02 30.59
C ASP A 89 -1.95 1.16 30.37
N GLY A 90 -1.35 1.22 29.15
CA GLY A 90 -0.66 2.38 28.52
C GLY A 90 0.68 2.89 29.10
N PRO A 91 1.51 3.71 28.38
CA PRO A 91 1.24 4.46 27.13
C PRO A 91 2.39 4.41 26.06
N GLU A 92 2.11 3.80 24.90
CA GLU A 92 2.66 4.04 23.54
C GLU A 92 2.33 2.75 22.78
N ASP A 93 1.27 2.73 21.99
CA ASP A 93 0.67 1.51 21.42
C ASP A 93 1.62 0.69 20.50
N GLY A 94 2.86 1.13 20.28
CA GLY A 94 3.85 0.45 19.43
C GLY A 94 3.37 0.20 17.99
N ARG A 95 2.22 0.76 17.61
CA ARG A 95 1.61 0.63 16.28
C ARG A 95 2.33 1.57 15.33
N ALA A 96 3.02 0.99 14.36
CA ALA A 96 3.63 1.77 13.30
C ALA A 96 2.51 2.32 12.39
N ASP A 97 2.58 3.60 12.02
CA ASP A 97 1.57 4.19 11.15
C ASP A 97 1.83 3.78 9.69
N PHE A 98 1.03 2.83 9.18
CA PHE A 98 1.11 2.37 7.80
C PHE A 98 1.05 3.52 6.77
N ARG A 99 0.44 4.65 7.13
CA ARG A 99 0.33 5.84 6.28
C ARG A 99 1.69 6.40 5.89
N GLU A 100 2.69 6.28 6.75
CA GLU A 100 4.04 6.81 6.51
C GLU A 100 4.80 5.98 5.47
N VAL A 101 4.49 4.68 5.37
CA VAL A 101 5.21 3.73 4.52
C VAL A 101 4.43 3.32 3.27
N LEU A 102 3.11 3.51 3.25
CA LEU A 102 2.24 3.18 2.11
C LEU A 102 2.76 3.78 0.78
N PRO A 103 3.15 5.07 0.68
CA PRO A 103 3.68 5.62 -0.57
C PRO A 103 4.95 4.95 -1.07
N ILE A 104 5.82 4.50 -0.16
CA ILE A 104 7.07 3.81 -0.46
C ILE A 104 6.77 2.44 -1.08
N TYR A 105 5.89 1.65 -0.44
CA TYR A 105 5.48 0.34 -0.96
C TYR A 105 4.85 0.45 -2.35
N VAL A 106 3.96 1.42 -2.55
CA VAL A 106 3.34 1.66 -3.86
C VAL A 106 4.39 2.09 -4.89
N GLY A 107 5.29 3.01 -4.54
CA GLY A 107 6.39 3.45 -5.42
C GLY A 107 7.24 2.29 -5.92
N ALA A 108 7.75 1.48 -4.99
CA ALA A 108 8.59 0.32 -5.32
C ALA A 108 7.88 -0.68 -6.26
N ILE A 109 6.60 -0.99 -5.98
CA ILE A 109 5.81 -1.88 -6.83
C ILE A 109 5.64 -1.29 -8.23
N LEU A 110 5.30 0.01 -8.33
CA LEU A 110 5.06 0.66 -9.61
C LEU A 110 6.32 0.81 -10.47
N GLU A 111 7.46 1.13 -9.85
CA GLU A 111 8.76 1.15 -10.52
C GLU A 111 9.05 -0.18 -11.23
N GLN A 112 8.84 -1.29 -10.52
CA GLN A 112 9.13 -2.63 -11.05
C GLN A 112 8.11 -3.10 -12.09
N LEU A 113 6.83 -2.71 -11.95
CA LEU A 113 5.84 -2.96 -12.99
C LEU A 113 6.19 -2.25 -14.30
N ALA A 114 6.88 -1.10 -14.21
CA ALA A 114 7.44 -0.36 -15.34
C ALA A 114 6.45 -0.08 -16.48
N GLU A 115 5.17 0.08 -16.13
CA GLU A 115 4.09 0.37 -17.08
C GLU A 115 4.38 1.65 -17.84
N LYS A 116 4.11 1.67 -19.15
CA LYS A 116 4.51 2.80 -20.02
C LYS A 116 3.49 3.92 -20.07
N SER A 117 2.23 3.64 -19.73
CA SER A 117 1.17 4.64 -19.77
C SER A 117 0.01 4.31 -18.84
N ILE A 118 -0.71 5.33 -18.41
CA ILE A 118 -1.97 5.21 -17.69
C ILE A 118 -3.12 5.06 -18.69
N SER A 119 -3.95 4.05 -18.44
CA SER A 119 -5.05 3.64 -19.32
C SER A 119 -6.42 3.55 -18.63
N SER A 120 -6.48 3.55 -17.30
CA SER A 120 -7.72 3.33 -16.54
C SER A 120 -7.81 4.19 -15.27
N PRO A 121 -9.03 4.43 -14.74
CA PRO A 121 -9.23 5.11 -13.46
C PRO A 121 -8.53 4.41 -12.29
N GLU A 122 -8.54 3.07 -12.26
CA GLU A 122 -7.86 2.28 -11.23
C GLU A 122 -6.35 2.49 -11.26
N GLN A 123 -5.77 2.50 -12.46
CA GLN A 123 -4.35 2.76 -12.62
C GLN A 123 -4.00 4.18 -12.19
N ALA A 124 -4.78 5.18 -12.62
CA ALA A 124 -4.57 6.55 -12.17
C ALA A 124 -4.63 6.67 -10.63
N MET A 125 -5.59 6.01 -9.99
CA MET A 125 -5.72 6.01 -8.54
C MET A 125 -4.50 5.39 -7.84
N ILE A 126 -4.04 4.21 -8.26
CA ILE A 126 -2.85 3.58 -7.65
C ILE A 126 -1.61 4.46 -7.84
N TYR A 127 -1.46 5.11 -9.01
CA TYR A 127 -0.34 6.01 -9.26
C TYR A 127 -0.35 7.26 -8.36
N MET A 128 -1.53 7.77 -7.97
CA MET A 128 -1.66 8.84 -6.97
C MET A 128 -1.23 8.42 -5.56
N LEU A 129 -1.20 7.12 -5.26
CA LEU A 129 -0.74 6.63 -3.95
C LEU A 129 0.78 6.55 -3.83
N SER A 130 1.53 6.76 -4.92
CA SER A 130 2.98 6.56 -4.95
C SER A 130 3.75 7.65 -4.21
N ILE A 131 4.99 7.38 -3.78
CA ILE A 131 5.89 8.43 -3.29
C ILE A 131 6.45 9.32 -4.41
N HIS A 132 6.42 8.87 -5.66
CA HIS A 132 7.07 9.59 -6.77
C HIS A 132 6.20 10.71 -7.33
N PRO A 133 6.71 11.96 -7.41
CA PRO A 133 5.99 13.05 -8.05
C PRO A 133 5.73 12.78 -9.55
N GLU A 134 6.59 12.00 -10.23
CA GLU A 134 6.40 11.62 -11.63
C GLU A 134 5.17 10.72 -11.83
N HIS A 135 4.90 9.82 -10.88
CA HIS A 135 3.70 8.99 -10.90
C HIS A 135 2.44 9.83 -10.65
N HIS A 136 2.49 10.77 -9.70
CA HIS A 136 1.41 11.71 -9.42
C HIS A 136 1.10 12.56 -10.65
N GLY A 137 2.14 13.14 -11.27
CA GLY A 137 2.00 13.97 -12.46
C GLY A 137 1.40 13.20 -13.64
N ALA A 138 1.78 11.93 -13.83
CA ALA A 138 1.17 11.08 -14.86
C ALA A 138 -0.32 10.82 -14.58
N ALA A 139 -0.68 10.51 -13.32
CA ALA A 139 -2.07 10.29 -12.91
C ALA A 139 -2.93 11.54 -13.07
N GLU A 140 -2.44 12.69 -12.61
CA GLU A 140 -3.10 13.98 -12.75
C GLU A 140 -3.29 14.36 -14.22
N ALA A 141 -2.23 14.26 -15.04
CA ALA A 141 -2.31 14.52 -16.46
C ALA A 141 -3.34 13.61 -17.16
N TRP A 142 -3.44 12.34 -16.76
CA TRP A 142 -4.48 11.44 -17.26
C TRP A 142 -5.89 11.90 -16.87
N MET A 143 -6.09 12.34 -15.63
CA MET A 143 -7.39 12.85 -15.15
C MET A 143 -7.80 14.15 -15.84
N LEU A 144 -6.84 15.04 -16.12
CA LEU A 144 -7.07 16.34 -16.75
C LEU A 144 -7.26 16.23 -18.27
N ALA A 145 -6.69 15.21 -18.91
CA ALA A 145 -6.83 14.98 -20.35
C ALA A 145 -8.29 14.77 -20.81
N ASN A 146 -9.19 14.35 -19.90
CA ASN A 146 -10.62 14.22 -20.21
C ASN A 146 -11.47 14.42 -18.93
N PRO A 147 -12.46 15.33 -18.92
CA PRO A 147 -13.34 15.54 -17.76
C PRO A 147 -14.04 14.28 -17.23
N ARG A 148 -14.24 13.26 -18.09
CA ARG A 148 -14.81 11.96 -17.69
C ARG A 148 -13.82 11.13 -16.86
N HIS A 149 -12.52 11.28 -17.05
CA HIS A 149 -11.48 10.54 -16.33
C HIS A 149 -11.46 10.93 -14.85
N GLY A 150 -11.31 12.22 -14.54
CA GLY A 150 -11.37 12.69 -13.16
C GLY A 150 -12.72 12.38 -12.47
N LYS A 151 -13.84 12.39 -13.21
CA LYS A 151 -15.14 11.92 -12.70
C LYS A 151 -15.14 10.42 -12.38
N ALA A 152 -14.52 9.60 -13.23
CA ALA A 152 -14.42 8.17 -13.03
C ALA A 152 -13.56 7.81 -11.81
N VAL A 153 -12.43 8.49 -11.61
CA VAL A 153 -11.57 8.30 -10.42
C VAL A 153 -12.32 8.68 -9.14
N ARG A 154 -12.98 9.85 -9.11
CA ARG A 154 -13.81 10.24 -7.96
C ARG A 154 -14.99 9.30 -7.72
N LYS A 155 -15.57 8.71 -8.76
CA LYS A 155 -16.61 7.69 -8.62
C LYS A 155 -16.02 6.42 -8.01
N LEU A 156 -14.87 5.97 -8.51
CA LEU A 156 -14.18 4.78 -8.04
C LEU A 156 -13.91 4.85 -6.52
N ILE A 157 -13.32 5.94 -6.03
CA ILE A 157 -13.06 6.16 -4.60
C ILE A 157 -14.36 6.10 -3.77
N ARG A 158 -15.46 6.63 -4.31
CA ARG A 158 -16.76 6.58 -3.62
C ARG A 158 -17.44 5.22 -3.65
N THR A 159 -17.21 4.38 -4.66
CA THR A 159 -17.95 3.13 -4.84
C THR A 159 -17.18 1.87 -4.44
N ASP A 160 -15.85 1.89 -4.52
CA ASP A 160 -15.02 0.74 -4.17
C ASP A 160 -14.38 0.97 -2.78
N ARG A 161 -14.75 0.11 -1.83
CA ARG A 161 -14.29 0.19 -0.45
C ARG A 161 -12.78 0.12 -0.31
N ARG A 162 -12.08 -0.68 -1.12
CA ARG A 162 -10.63 -0.87 -1.00
C ARG A 162 -9.89 0.40 -1.39
N TYR A 163 -10.28 1.01 -2.52
CA TYR A 163 -9.70 2.27 -2.95
C TYR A 163 -10.02 3.40 -1.97
N ARG A 164 -11.22 3.43 -1.40
CA ARG A 164 -11.57 4.39 -0.36
C ARG A 164 -10.66 4.25 0.86
N GLN A 165 -10.51 3.03 1.38
CA GLN A 165 -9.66 2.75 2.54
C GLN A 165 -8.21 3.20 2.28
N LEU A 166 -7.63 2.86 1.13
CA LEU A 166 -6.27 3.27 0.78
C LEU A 166 -6.12 4.79 0.67
N MET A 167 -7.10 5.51 0.11
CA MET A 167 -7.08 6.98 0.05
C MET A 167 -7.22 7.63 1.43
N GLU A 168 -8.14 7.13 2.27
CA GLU A 168 -8.37 7.62 3.64
C GLU A 168 -7.12 7.47 4.53
N ARG A 169 -6.17 6.61 4.15
CA ARG A 169 -4.87 6.51 4.81
C ARG A 169 -3.96 7.70 4.46
N LEU A 170 -3.91 8.12 3.20
CA LEU A 170 -3.04 9.21 2.76
C LEU A 170 -3.58 10.61 3.02
N THR A 171 -4.91 10.77 3.15
CA THR A 171 -5.49 12.04 3.55
C THR A 171 -5.36 12.24 5.06
N PRO A 172 -4.77 13.36 5.53
CA PRO A 172 -4.77 13.70 6.95
C PRO A 172 -6.21 13.68 7.49
N LYS A 173 -6.42 13.07 8.66
CA LYS A 173 -7.75 13.02 9.30
C LYS A 173 -8.23 14.42 9.74
N ASP A 174 -7.33 15.40 9.81
CA ASP A 174 -7.59 16.69 10.44
C ASP A 174 -8.15 17.78 9.50
N LEU A 175 -8.33 17.47 8.20
CA LEU A 175 -8.93 18.43 7.27
C LEU A 175 -10.45 18.62 7.45
N ASP A 176 -11.09 17.86 8.33
CA ASP A 176 -12.51 17.99 8.66
C ASP A 176 -12.78 18.79 9.96
N GLN A 177 -11.75 19.20 10.74
CA GLN A 177 -11.96 19.87 12.03
C GLN A 177 -11.86 21.41 12.03
N ASP A 178 -11.31 22.04 10.98
CA ASP A 178 -11.10 23.51 10.95
C ASP A 178 -12.02 24.30 10.00
N THR A 179 -13.19 23.75 9.64
CA THR A 179 -14.27 24.54 8.98
C THR A 179 -15.53 24.64 9.85
N ALA A 180 -15.34 24.74 11.17
CA ALA A 180 -16.43 24.98 12.12
C ALA A 180 -16.01 25.95 13.23
N ILE A 181 -15.48 27.11 12.85
CA ILE A 181 -15.56 28.32 13.69
C ILE A 181 -16.02 29.45 12.77
N ALA A 182 -17.33 29.72 12.84
CA ALA A 182 -17.95 30.97 12.41
C ALA A 182 -18.06 31.89 13.63
#